data_AF-A0A516KJX0-F1
#
_entry.id   AF-A0A516KJX0-F1
#
_cell.length_a   1.000
_cell.length_b   1.000
_cell.length_c   1.000
_cell.angle_alpha   90.00
_cell.angle_beta   90.00
_cell.angle_gamma   90.00
#
_symmetry.space_group_name_H-M   'P 1'
#
loop_
_entity.id
_entity.type
_entity.pdbx_description
1 polymer ?
#
loop_
_entity_poly.entity_id
_entity_poly.type
_entity_poly.pdbx_seq_one_letter_code
_entity_poly.pdbx_strand_id
1 'polypeptide(L)'
;MVKARTECLFNKVQARNAQRLIEPFLHQEADWPMYQIFQILSASNPMEDAIEGMRQFCMRTELSENMRVGLEFLYSHGFLDDLELLIEKNRVSSNRQNRNWAKLYDVILIRRRSRQKPQEYLTRLSTIHVEEQELICLKDMLHVYAYFELRQYGMLGNYVDRLQMTIDEMENQFFQSLMQVKLDEIWMTYYWKRNEMIIARKYGYRVLNHTFNPRKKIDIHNAMGLGYVLDNYEQAIGHARQGLKIAQEINHSPAIYGISNCTIPFISAFHGHTKGVQSMDQAEIAHLALADGDRHTCIAILESFPNLSPFQQYYLGKAKKDKWLLQESYHRFIHEQSDYFYAMMPLIELKELS
;
A
#
# COMPACT_ATOMS: atom_id res chain seq x y z
N MET A 1 -3.71 19.39 -26.22
CA MET A 1 -3.96 18.50 -27.38
C MET A 1 -2.71 17.80 -27.91
N VAL A 2 -1.51 18.42 -27.86
CA VAL A 2 -0.25 17.79 -28.30
C VAL A 2 0.23 16.69 -27.35
N LYS A 3 0.19 16.91 -26.02
CA LYS A 3 0.64 15.95 -24.99
C LYS A 3 -0.10 14.60 -25.02
N ALA A 4 -1.43 14.63 -25.15
CA ALA A 4 -2.27 13.43 -25.26
C ALA A 4 -2.03 12.64 -26.55
N ARG A 5 -1.64 13.30 -27.65
CA ARG A 5 -1.25 12.62 -28.90
C ARG A 5 0.12 11.95 -28.76
N THR A 6 1.07 12.59 -28.07
CA THR A 6 2.40 12.03 -27.84
C THR A 6 2.36 10.83 -26.88
N GLU A 7 1.59 10.89 -25.80
CA GLU A 7 1.34 9.75 -24.89
C GLU A 7 0.65 8.58 -25.62
N CYS A 8 -0.34 8.85 -26.46
CA CYS A 8 -1.03 7.82 -27.25
C CYS A 8 -0.09 7.12 -28.26
N LEU A 9 0.82 7.87 -28.90
CA LEU A 9 1.82 7.30 -29.81
C LEU A 9 2.89 6.50 -29.06
N PHE A 10 3.38 7.01 -27.92
CA PHE A 10 4.37 6.31 -27.09
C PHE A 10 3.81 4.98 -26.59
N ASN A 11 2.59 4.98 -26.05
CA ASN A 11 1.91 3.76 -25.57
C ASN A 11 1.68 2.75 -26.70
N LYS A 12 1.38 3.20 -27.93
CA LYS A 12 1.22 2.31 -29.10
C LYS A 12 2.53 1.69 -29.58
N VAL A 13 3.64 2.41 -29.50
CA VAL A 13 4.96 1.90 -29.87
C VAL A 13 5.44 0.90 -28.81
N GLN A 14 5.28 1.22 -27.52
CA GLN A 14 5.65 0.34 -26.42
C GLN A 14 4.83 -0.96 -26.45
N ALA A 15 3.52 -0.89 -26.68
CA ALA A 15 2.67 -2.08 -26.84
C ALA A 15 3.07 -2.97 -28.02
N ARG A 16 3.45 -2.38 -29.17
CA ARG A 16 3.94 -3.13 -30.34
C ARG A 16 5.27 -3.81 -30.08
N ASN A 17 6.17 -3.18 -29.33
CA ASN A 17 7.45 -3.77 -28.96
C ASN A 17 7.25 -4.91 -27.97
N ALA A 18 6.43 -4.71 -26.94
CA ALA A 18 6.08 -5.76 -25.97
C ALA A 18 5.42 -6.98 -26.64
N GLN A 19 4.57 -6.75 -27.64
CA GLN A 19 3.97 -7.84 -28.41
C GLN A 19 5.04 -8.71 -29.10
N ARG A 20 6.05 -8.09 -29.73
CA ARG A 20 7.15 -8.82 -30.37
C ARG A 20 7.98 -9.64 -29.37
N LEU A 21 8.13 -9.14 -28.14
CA LEU A 21 8.88 -9.85 -27.09
C LEU A 21 8.21 -11.18 -26.70
N ILE A 22 6.89 -11.27 -26.81
CA ILE A 22 6.14 -12.44 -26.34
C ILE A 22 5.74 -13.44 -27.43
N GLU A 23 5.77 -13.04 -28.71
CA GLU A 23 5.40 -13.95 -29.82
C GLU A 23 6.13 -15.31 -29.78
N PRO A 24 7.44 -15.40 -29.42
CA PRO A 24 8.11 -16.69 -29.35
C PRO A 24 7.48 -17.66 -28.34
N PHE A 25 6.87 -17.17 -27.26
CA PHE A 25 6.29 -18.00 -26.21
C PHE A 25 4.84 -18.39 -26.47
N LEU A 26 4.16 -17.72 -27.40
CA LEU A 26 2.75 -17.96 -27.74
C LEU A 26 2.56 -18.93 -28.92
N HIS A 27 3.60 -19.09 -29.75
CA HIS A 27 3.54 -19.86 -30.99
C HIS A 27 4.32 -21.17 -30.97
N GLN A 28 4.96 -21.51 -29.85
CA GLN A 28 5.63 -22.80 -29.68
C GLN A 28 4.66 -23.85 -29.12
N GLU A 29 4.85 -25.11 -29.49
CA GLU A 29 4.09 -26.26 -28.95
C GLU A 29 4.35 -26.50 -27.45
N ALA A 30 5.37 -25.85 -26.88
CA ALA A 30 5.75 -26.01 -25.48
C ALA A 30 4.98 -25.04 -24.58
N ASP A 31 4.40 -25.58 -23.51
CA ASP A 31 3.77 -24.80 -22.45
C ASP A 31 4.86 -24.15 -21.58
N TRP A 32 5.07 -22.84 -21.75
CA TRP A 32 6.04 -22.09 -20.97
C TRP A 32 5.43 -21.58 -19.66
N PRO A 33 5.96 -21.96 -18.48
CA PRO A 33 5.55 -21.37 -17.20
C PRO A 33 5.87 -19.88 -17.15
N MET A 34 4.95 -19.09 -16.59
CA MET A 34 5.07 -17.64 -16.48
C MET A 34 6.40 -17.16 -15.88
N TYR A 35 6.96 -17.91 -14.92
CA TYR A 35 8.26 -17.63 -14.30
C TYR A 35 9.41 -17.58 -15.31
N GLN A 36 9.51 -18.59 -16.18
CA GLN A 36 10.61 -18.71 -17.13
C GLN A 36 10.58 -17.59 -18.15
N ILE A 37 9.37 -17.24 -18.60
CA ILE A 37 9.16 -16.11 -19.51
C ILE A 37 9.63 -14.82 -18.84
N PHE A 38 9.23 -14.57 -17.58
CA PHE A 38 9.66 -13.38 -16.86
C PHE A 38 11.18 -13.32 -16.68
N GLN A 39 11.84 -14.44 -16.37
CA GLN A 39 13.29 -14.51 -16.28
C GLN A 39 13.98 -14.16 -17.61
N ILE A 40 13.52 -14.73 -18.72
CA ILE A 40 14.10 -14.46 -20.04
C ILE A 40 13.92 -12.99 -20.44
N LEU A 41 12.71 -12.46 -20.23
CA LEU A 41 12.39 -11.07 -20.55
C LEU A 41 13.21 -10.10 -19.70
N SER A 42 13.29 -10.32 -18.39
CA SER A 42 14.02 -9.45 -17.45
C SER A 42 15.54 -9.53 -17.60
N ALA A 43 16.08 -10.67 -18.06
CA ALA A 43 17.51 -10.80 -18.34
C ALA A 43 17.94 -10.07 -19.63
N SER A 44 17.02 -9.93 -20.59
CA SER A 44 17.35 -9.47 -21.94
C SER A 44 16.85 -8.05 -22.25
N ASN A 45 16.05 -7.45 -21.36
CA ASN A 45 15.39 -6.17 -21.58
C ASN A 45 15.38 -5.32 -20.30
N PRO A 46 15.21 -3.98 -20.42
CA PRO A 46 14.85 -3.14 -19.28
C PRO A 46 13.63 -3.70 -18.54
N MET A 47 13.59 -3.52 -17.21
CA MET A 47 12.56 -4.11 -16.38
C MET A 47 11.15 -3.61 -16.76
N GLU A 48 11.01 -2.35 -17.16
CA GLU A 48 9.76 -1.78 -17.64
C GLU A 48 9.22 -2.52 -18.88
N ASP A 49 10.10 -2.87 -19.82
CA ASP A 49 9.74 -3.60 -21.03
C ASP A 49 9.41 -5.07 -20.71
N ALA A 50 10.12 -5.68 -19.76
CA ALA A 50 9.82 -7.02 -19.29
C ALA A 50 8.43 -7.09 -18.63
N ILE A 51 8.08 -6.10 -17.79
CA ILE A 51 6.77 -6.01 -17.14
C ILE A 51 5.65 -5.81 -18.17
N GLU A 52 5.83 -4.92 -19.15
CA GLU A 52 4.83 -4.72 -20.20
C GLU A 52 4.71 -5.96 -21.09
N GLY A 53 5.82 -6.65 -21.40
CA GLY A 53 5.80 -7.96 -22.06
C GLY A 53 4.96 -8.98 -21.28
N MET A 54 5.22 -9.13 -19.98
CA MET A 54 4.45 -10.03 -19.12
C MET A 54 2.96 -9.65 -19.05
N ARG A 55 2.64 -8.36 -18.99
CA ARG A 55 1.27 -7.86 -19.03
C ARG A 55 0.56 -8.33 -20.30
N GLN A 56 1.18 -8.14 -21.47
CA GLN A 56 0.61 -8.59 -22.75
C GLN A 56 0.50 -10.13 -22.81
N PHE A 57 1.48 -10.86 -22.25
CA PHE A 57 1.42 -12.32 -22.18
C PHE A 57 0.23 -12.81 -21.34
N CYS A 58 -0.01 -12.20 -20.18
CA CYS A 58 -1.16 -12.52 -19.32
C CYS A 58 -2.49 -12.43 -20.08
N MET A 59 -2.61 -11.48 -21.01
CA MET A 59 -3.84 -11.28 -21.79
C MET A 59 -4.01 -12.28 -22.94
N ARG A 60 -2.93 -12.94 -23.38
CA ARG A 60 -2.92 -13.83 -24.56
C ARG A 60 -2.80 -15.32 -24.22
N THR A 61 -2.28 -15.67 -23.04
CA THR A 61 -2.13 -17.07 -22.62
C THR A 61 -3.49 -17.78 -22.53
N GLU A 62 -3.55 -19.02 -23.00
CA GLU A 62 -4.68 -19.94 -22.80
C GLU A 62 -4.38 -21.02 -21.74
N LEU A 63 -3.14 -21.08 -21.25
CA LEU A 63 -2.73 -22.01 -20.21
C LEU A 63 -3.37 -21.65 -18.88
N SER A 64 -4.11 -22.60 -18.31
CA SER A 64 -4.93 -22.36 -17.11
C SER A 64 -4.11 -21.91 -15.91
N GLU A 65 -2.91 -22.47 -15.69
CA GLU A 65 -2.02 -22.04 -14.61
C GLU A 65 -1.54 -20.60 -14.81
N ASN A 66 -1.06 -20.28 -16.02
CA ASN A 66 -0.60 -18.93 -16.34
C ASN A 66 -1.73 -17.90 -16.24
N MET A 67 -2.97 -18.26 -16.57
CA MET A 67 -4.13 -17.38 -16.36
C MET A 67 -4.35 -17.06 -14.89
N ARG A 68 -4.16 -18.04 -13.98
CA ARG A 68 -4.30 -17.84 -12.53
C ARG A 68 -3.17 -16.99 -11.96
N VAL A 69 -1.92 -17.31 -12.28
CA VAL A 69 -0.76 -16.53 -11.83
C VAL A 69 -0.78 -15.12 -12.43
N GLY A 70 -1.29 -14.98 -13.66
CA GLY A 70 -1.50 -13.69 -14.33
C GLY A 70 -2.45 -12.77 -13.58
N LEU A 71 -3.48 -13.29 -12.90
CA LEU A 71 -4.36 -12.47 -12.06
C LEU A 71 -3.56 -11.77 -10.95
N GLU A 72 -2.66 -12.51 -10.29
CA GLU A 72 -1.81 -11.92 -9.26
C GLU A 72 -0.79 -10.95 -9.84
N PHE A 73 -0.17 -11.31 -10.97
CA PHE A 73 0.81 -10.45 -11.62
C PHE A 73 0.21 -9.09 -11.96
N LEU A 74 -0.94 -9.08 -12.63
CA LEU A 74 -1.64 -7.85 -13.01
C LEU A 74 -2.06 -7.05 -11.77
N TYR A 75 -2.56 -7.72 -10.74
CA TYR A 75 -2.92 -7.09 -9.46
C TYR A 75 -1.71 -6.41 -8.79
N SER A 76 -0.63 -7.16 -8.62
CA SER A 76 0.59 -6.71 -7.93
C SER A 76 1.24 -5.53 -8.65
N HIS A 77 1.19 -5.50 -9.99
CA HIS A 77 1.75 -4.41 -10.80
C HIS A 77 0.78 -3.23 -11.00
N GLY A 78 -0.48 -3.36 -10.58
CA GLY A 78 -1.46 -2.28 -10.63
C GLY A 78 -2.19 -2.15 -11.97
N PHE A 79 -2.14 -3.17 -12.83
CA PHE A 79 -2.87 -3.24 -14.10
C PHE A 79 -4.33 -3.67 -13.86
N LEU A 80 -5.09 -2.82 -13.17
CA LEU A 80 -6.43 -3.18 -12.67
C LEU A 80 -7.47 -3.38 -13.77
N ASP A 81 -7.33 -2.70 -14.91
CA ASP A 81 -8.26 -2.85 -16.03
C ASP A 81 -8.02 -4.17 -16.78
N ASP A 82 -6.76 -4.53 -17.01
CA ASP A 82 -6.37 -5.84 -17.55
C ASP A 82 -6.75 -6.98 -16.59
N LEU A 83 -6.58 -6.76 -15.28
CA LEU A 83 -7.02 -7.70 -14.25
C LEU A 83 -8.52 -7.99 -14.36
N GLU A 84 -9.35 -6.97 -14.54
CA GLU A 84 -10.80 -7.14 -14.73
C GLU A 84 -11.12 -8.01 -15.94
N LEU A 85 -10.45 -7.78 -17.06
CA LEU A 85 -10.62 -8.58 -18.27
C LEU A 85 -10.19 -10.05 -18.04
N LEU A 86 -9.06 -10.27 -17.37
CA LEU A 86 -8.59 -11.62 -17.07
C LEU A 86 -9.48 -12.34 -16.04
N ILE A 87 -10.08 -11.62 -15.10
CA ILE A 87 -11.11 -12.16 -14.19
C ILE A 87 -12.30 -12.69 -15.00
N GLU A 88 -12.80 -11.92 -15.96
CA GLU A 88 -13.93 -12.35 -16.79
C GLU A 88 -13.57 -13.58 -17.63
N LYS A 89 -12.38 -13.60 -18.24
CA LYS A 89 -11.89 -14.78 -18.97
C LYS A 89 -11.84 -16.03 -18.09
N ASN A 90 -11.35 -15.91 -16.86
CA ASN A 90 -11.31 -17.03 -15.91
C ASN A 90 -12.70 -17.45 -15.41
N ARG A 91 -13.64 -16.52 -15.30
CA ARG A 91 -15.01 -16.74 -14.81
C ARG A 91 -15.82 -17.69 -15.71
N VAL A 92 -15.64 -17.58 -17.02
CA VAL A 92 -16.32 -18.42 -18.02
C VAL A 92 -15.51 -19.67 -18.42
N SER A 93 -14.34 -19.88 -17.81
CA SER A 93 -13.48 -21.04 -18.11
C SER A 93 -14.14 -22.37 -17.72
N SER A 94 -13.92 -23.41 -18.53
CA SER A 94 -14.31 -24.78 -18.20
C SER A 94 -13.55 -25.34 -16.99
N ASN A 95 -12.36 -24.81 -16.68
CA ASN A 95 -11.56 -25.21 -15.53
C ASN A 95 -12.14 -24.66 -14.21
N ARG A 96 -12.41 -25.57 -13.25
CA ARG A 96 -12.99 -25.22 -11.93
C ARG A 96 -12.09 -24.29 -11.10
N GLN A 97 -10.77 -24.51 -11.12
CA GLN A 97 -9.82 -23.69 -10.36
C GLN A 97 -9.81 -22.25 -10.89
N ASN A 98 -9.78 -22.06 -12.21
CA ASN A 98 -9.85 -20.74 -12.83
C ASN A 98 -11.09 -19.96 -12.36
N ARG A 99 -12.26 -20.62 -12.32
CA ARG A 99 -13.49 -19.99 -11.80
C ARG A 99 -13.40 -19.62 -10.32
N ASN A 100 -12.72 -20.42 -9.49
CA ASN A 100 -12.50 -20.10 -8.08
C ASN A 100 -11.58 -18.89 -7.91
N TRP A 101 -10.49 -18.83 -8.68
CA TRP A 101 -9.59 -17.68 -8.72
C TRP A 101 -10.32 -16.41 -9.15
N ALA A 102 -11.12 -16.47 -10.23
CA ALA A 102 -11.92 -15.34 -10.68
C ALA A 102 -12.85 -14.80 -9.58
N LYS A 103 -13.49 -15.68 -8.79
CA LYS A 103 -14.36 -15.25 -7.68
C LYS A 103 -13.60 -14.46 -6.62
N LEU A 104 -12.40 -14.92 -6.24
CA LEU A 104 -11.61 -14.26 -5.20
C LEU A 104 -10.97 -12.96 -5.70
N TYR A 105 -10.44 -12.94 -6.92
CA TYR A 105 -9.88 -11.73 -7.52
C TYR A 105 -10.94 -10.66 -7.82
N ASP A 106 -12.20 -11.05 -8.06
CA ASP A 106 -13.30 -10.10 -8.14
C ASP A 106 -13.51 -9.36 -6.81
N VAL A 107 -13.42 -10.07 -5.66
CA VAL A 107 -13.46 -9.44 -4.33
C VAL A 107 -12.28 -8.47 -4.15
N ILE A 108 -11.08 -8.90 -4.54
CA ILE A 108 -9.85 -8.10 -4.45
C ILE A 108 -9.99 -6.82 -5.29
N LEU A 109 -10.46 -6.94 -6.54
CA LEU A 109 -10.63 -5.81 -7.45
C LEU A 109 -11.66 -4.81 -6.93
N ILE A 110 -12.81 -5.30 -6.47
CA ILE A 110 -13.87 -4.46 -5.89
C ILE A 110 -13.32 -3.71 -4.68
N ARG A 111 -12.68 -4.39 -3.72
CA ARG A 111 -12.06 -3.73 -2.56
C ARG A 111 -11.14 -2.58 -2.99
N ARG A 112 -10.31 -2.79 -4.03
CA ARG A 112 -9.38 -1.75 -4.52
C ARG A 112 -10.09 -0.58 -5.19
N ARG A 113 -11.19 -0.80 -5.90
CA ARG A 113 -11.89 0.25 -6.66
C ARG A 113 -12.95 0.99 -5.84
N SER A 114 -13.75 0.30 -5.04
CA SER A 114 -14.96 0.86 -4.44
C SER A 114 -14.84 1.28 -2.98
N ARG A 115 -13.63 1.19 -2.38
CA ARG A 115 -13.42 1.42 -0.92
C ARG A 115 -14.48 0.69 -0.08
N GLN A 116 -14.77 -0.54 -0.46
CA GLN A 116 -15.79 -1.35 0.18
C GLN A 116 -15.52 -1.48 1.68
N LYS A 117 -16.55 -1.42 2.51
CA LYS A 117 -16.39 -1.58 3.96
C LYS A 117 -15.84 -2.97 4.29
N PRO A 118 -14.94 -3.11 5.27
CA PRO A 118 -14.36 -4.39 5.68
C PRO A 118 -15.40 -5.50 5.90
N GLN A 119 -16.49 -5.17 6.59
CA GLN A 119 -17.56 -6.12 6.93
C GLN A 119 -18.24 -6.71 5.69
N GLU A 120 -18.38 -5.94 4.62
CA GLU A 120 -19.07 -6.39 3.41
C GLU A 120 -18.24 -7.42 2.66
N TYR A 121 -16.94 -7.19 2.50
CA TYR A 121 -16.11 -8.19 1.82
C TYR A 121 -15.76 -9.37 2.74
N LEU A 122 -15.68 -9.21 4.06
CA LEU A 122 -15.61 -10.35 5.00
C LEU A 122 -16.83 -11.27 4.85
N THR A 123 -18.03 -10.70 4.73
CA THR A 123 -19.26 -11.46 4.48
C THR A 123 -19.20 -12.19 3.14
N ARG A 124 -18.63 -11.56 2.11
CA ARG A 124 -18.44 -12.23 0.82
C ARG A 124 -17.41 -13.37 0.91
N LEU A 125 -16.32 -13.18 1.63
CA LEU A 125 -15.27 -14.19 1.82
C LEU A 125 -15.76 -15.43 2.58
N SER A 126 -16.70 -15.28 3.52
CA SER A 126 -17.27 -16.42 4.26
C SER A 126 -18.06 -17.37 3.34
N THR A 127 -18.63 -16.85 2.25
CA THR A 127 -19.36 -17.67 1.26
C THR A 127 -18.44 -18.40 0.28
N ILE A 128 -17.18 -17.98 0.16
CA ILE A 128 -16.20 -18.56 -0.77
C ILE A 128 -15.47 -19.72 -0.07
N HIS A 129 -15.75 -20.94 -0.52
CA HIS A 129 -15.11 -22.17 -0.06
C HIS A 129 -14.03 -22.58 -1.07
N VAL A 130 -12.79 -22.70 -0.59
CA VAL A 130 -11.61 -23.02 -1.39
C VAL A 130 -10.77 -24.05 -0.67
N GLU A 131 -10.20 -24.99 -1.42
CA GLU A 131 -9.32 -26.06 -0.92
C GLU A 131 -7.87 -25.84 -1.38
N GLU A 132 -7.67 -25.02 -2.43
CA GLU A 132 -6.37 -24.70 -3.01
C GLU A 132 -5.56 -23.81 -2.06
N GLN A 133 -4.32 -24.19 -1.78
CA GLN A 133 -3.43 -23.52 -0.83
C GLN A 133 -3.21 -22.04 -1.18
N GLU A 134 -3.06 -21.72 -2.47
CA GLU A 134 -2.90 -20.36 -2.97
C GLU A 134 -4.13 -19.50 -2.69
N LEU A 135 -5.34 -20.05 -2.86
CA LEU A 135 -6.59 -19.34 -2.59
C LEU A 135 -6.84 -19.18 -1.09
N ILE A 136 -6.44 -20.16 -0.28
CA ILE A 136 -6.45 -20.05 1.18
C ILE A 136 -5.53 -18.90 1.62
N CYS A 137 -4.30 -18.85 1.09
CA CYS A 137 -3.36 -17.77 1.35
C CYS A 137 -3.94 -16.40 0.98
N LEU A 138 -4.50 -16.25 -0.23
CA LEU A 138 -5.12 -15.01 -0.68
C LEU A 138 -6.32 -14.61 0.20
N LYS A 139 -7.14 -15.58 0.61
CA LYS A 139 -8.27 -15.36 1.51
C LYS A 139 -7.78 -14.87 2.88
N ASP A 140 -6.71 -15.45 3.41
CA ASP A 140 -6.11 -15.02 4.67
C ASP A 140 -5.53 -13.61 4.61
N MET A 141 -4.85 -13.26 3.51
CA MET A 141 -4.38 -11.89 3.28
C MET A 141 -5.55 -10.89 3.29
N LEU A 142 -6.69 -11.23 2.69
CA LEU A 142 -7.86 -10.37 2.71
C LEU A 142 -8.46 -10.21 4.12
N HIS A 143 -8.45 -11.26 4.95
CA HIS A 143 -8.85 -11.15 6.35
C HIS A 143 -7.92 -10.21 7.10
N VAL A 144 -6.61 -10.34 6.91
CA VAL A 144 -5.60 -9.44 7.50
C VAL A 144 -5.86 -7.99 7.09
N TYR A 145 -6.09 -7.71 5.82
CA TYR A 145 -6.43 -6.35 5.37
C TYR A 145 -7.70 -5.81 6.01
N ALA A 146 -8.73 -6.66 6.19
CA ALA A 146 -9.94 -6.28 6.90
C ALA A 146 -9.67 -5.93 8.35
N TYR A 147 -8.92 -6.75 9.06
CA TYR A 147 -8.60 -6.49 10.46
C TYR A 147 -7.71 -5.27 10.64
N PHE A 148 -6.82 -4.96 9.68
CA PHE A 148 -6.11 -3.68 9.67
C PHE A 148 -7.05 -2.49 9.51
N GLU A 149 -7.96 -2.54 8.54
CA GLU A 149 -8.95 -1.48 8.31
C GLU A 149 -9.90 -1.29 9.51
N LEU A 150 -10.22 -2.39 10.20
CA LEU A 150 -11.02 -2.39 11.43
C LEU A 150 -10.23 -2.06 12.70
N ARG A 151 -8.89 -1.91 12.59
CA ARG A 151 -7.98 -1.68 13.71
C ARG A 151 -8.02 -2.79 14.78
N GLN A 152 -8.38 -4.01 14.37
CA GLN A 152 -8.50 -5.19 15.23
C GLN A 152 -7.21 -6.04 15.16
N TYR A 153 -6.08 -5.43 15.50
CA TYR A 153 -4.76 -6.07 15.33
C TYR A 153 -4.57 -7.33 16.19
N GLY A 154 -5.32 -7.47 17.28
CA GLY A 154 -5.33 -8.70 18.08
C GLY A 154 -5.78 -9.94 17.32
N MET A 155 -6.56 -9.78 16.24
CA MET A 155 -7.01 -10.88 15.39
C MET A 155 -5.93 -11.38 14.42
N LEU A 156 -4.82 -10.65 14.26
CA LEU A 156 -3.85 -10.89 13.19
C LEU A 156 -2.90 -12.05 13.47
N GLY A 157 -2.55 -12.31 14.74
CA GLY A 157 -1.49 -13.29 15.08
C GLY A 157 -1.68 -14.64 14.39
N ASN A 158 -2.89 -15.19 14.46
CA ASN A 158 -3.21 -16.50 13.86
C ASN A 158 -3.14 -16.50 12.33
N TYR A 159 -3.39 -15.37 11.67
CA TYR A 159 -3.31 -15.29 10.21
C TYR A 159 -1.87 -15.11 9.74
N VAL A 160 -1.10 -14.27 10.42
CA VAL A 160 0.23 -13.90 9.93
C VAL A 160 1.21 -15.09 10.04
N ASP A 161 1.15 -15.87 11.12
CA ASP A 161 1.96 -17.09 11.27
C ASP A 161 1.59 -18.13 10.20
N ARG A 162 0.29 -18.33 9.98
CA ARG A 162 -0.22 -19.25 8.94
C ARG A 162 0.16 -18.80 7.53
N LEU A 163 0.12 -17.51 7.26
CA LEU A 163 0.49 -16.95 5.95
C LEU A 163 1.94 -17.26 5.59
N GLN A 164 2.88 -17.08 6.53
CA GLN A 164 4.29 -17.37 6.27
C GLN A 164 4.49 -18.85 5.91
N MET A 165 3.97 -19.76 6.74
CA MET A 165 4.03 -21.20 6.46
C MET A 165 3.41 -21.55 5.11
N THR A 166 2.22 -21.02 4.84
CA THR A 166 1.48 -21.29 3.60
C THR A 166 2.26 -20.83 2.38
N ILE A 167 2.96 -19.69 2.47
CA ILE A 167 3.79 -19.14 1.38
C ILE A 167 5.04 -19.99 1.19
N ASP A 168 5.72 -20.38 2.26
CA ASP A 168 6.97 -21.16 2.18
C ASP A 168 6.76 -22.54 1.52
N GLU A 169 5.55 -23.10 1.66
CA GLU A 169 5.15 -24.39 1.08
C GLU A 169 4.58 -24.31 -0.36
N MET A 170 4.48 -23.11 -0.97
CA MET A 170 3.91 -22.97 -2.31
C MET A 170 4.80 -23.57 -3.41
N GLU A 171 4.21 -24.38 -4.30
CA GLU A 171 4.94 -24.99 -5.41
C GLU A 171 5.34 -23.98 -6.50
N ASN A 172 4.43 -23.05 -6.85
CA ASN A 172 4.71 -22.05 -7.89
C ASN A 172 5.58 -20.90 -7.34
N GLN A 173 6.89 -20.99 -7.58
CA GLN A 173 7.89 -20.03 -7.09
C GLN A 173 7.63 -18.57 -7.52
N PHE A 174 7.04 -18.36 -8.70
CA PHE A 174 6.73 -17.00 -9.15
C PHE A 174 5.57 -16.42 -8.36
N PHE A 175 4.48 -17.18 -8.20
CA PHE A 175 3.36 -16.77 -7.37
C PHE A 175 3.78 -16.58 -5.90
N GLN A 176 4.60 -17.50 -5.37
CA GLN A 176 5.22 -17.39 -4.04
C GLN A 176 5.95 -16.05 -3.88
N SER A 177 6.78 -15.66 -4.85
CA SER A 177 7.50 -14.38 -4.80
C SER A 177 6.57 -13.16 -4.75
N LEU A 178 5.45 -13.19 -5.48
CA LEU A 178 4.44 -12.13 -5.46
C LEU A 178 3.71 -12.09 -4.11
N MET A 179 3.41 -13.25 -3.53
CA MET A 179 2.83 -13.36 -2.18
C MET A 179 3.78 -12.84 -1.10
N GLN A 180 5.08 -13.11 -1.22
CA GLN A 180 6.07 -12.66 -0.24
C GLN A 180 6.12 -11.13 -0.16
N VAL A 181 6.01 -10.41 -1.28
CA VAL A 181 5.96 -8.93 -1.28
C VAL A 181 4.73 -8.42 -0.52
N LYS A 182 3.59 -9.08 -0.65
CA LYS A 182 2.36 -8.73 0.08
C LYS A 182 2.47 -9.05 1.57
N LEU A 183 3.10 -10.17 1.91
CA LEU A 183 3.37 -10.52 3.30
C LEU A 183 4.35 -9.53 3.95
N ASP A 184 5.39 -9.10 3.24
CA ASP A 184 6.31 -8.08 3.73
C ASP A 184 5.59 -6.74 4.02
N GLU A 185 4.62 -6.34 3.20
CA GLU A 185 3.79 -5.15 3.48
C GLU A 185 2.92 -5.32 4.74
N ILE A 186 2.35 -6.51 4.93
CA ILE A 186 1.59 -6.85 6.15
C ILE A 186 2.50 -6.74 7.37
N TRP A 187 3.69 -7.33 7.31
CA TRP A 187 4.66 -7.27 8.39
C TRP A 187 5.12 -5.85 8.70
N MET A 188 5.41 -5.05 7.67
CA MET A 188 5.76 -3.65 7.86
C MET A 188 4.69 -2.92 8.67
N THR A 189 3.42 -3.06 8.30
CA THR A 189 2.29 -2.40 8.98
C THR A 189 2.12 -2.93 10.41
N TYR A 190 2.18 -4.25 10.58
CA TYR A 190 2.04 -4.91 11.88
C TYR A 190 3.08 -4.42 12.88
N TYR A 191 4.36 -4.45 12.50
CA TYR A 191 5.46 -4.02 13.35
C TYR A 191 5.45 -2.51 13.59
N TRP A 192 5.05 -1.70 12.60
CA TRP A 192 4.92 -0.26 12.79
C TRP A 192 3.91 0.07 13.89
N LYS A 193 2.71 -0.51 13.84
CA LYS A 193 1.66 -0.23 14.83
C LYS A 193 2.06 -0.61 16.25
N ARG A 194 2.97 -1.58 16.41
CA ARG A 194 3.54 -2.01 17.68
C ARG A 194 4.77 -1.21 18.13
N ASN A 195 5.15 -0.16 17.41
CA ASN A 195 6.36 0.62 17.64
C ASN A 195 7.66 -0.21 17.51
N GLU A 196 7.66 -1.27 16.71
CA GLU A 196 8.83 -2.12 16.43
C GLU A 196 9.53 -1.65 15.14
N MET A 197 9.95 -0.37 15.13
CA MET A 197 10.27 0.36 13.89
C MET A 197 11.47 -0.16 13.10
N ILE A 198 12.48 -0.74 13.77
CA ILE A 198 13.63 -1.34 13.08
C ILE A 198 13.16 -2.47 12.17
N ILE A 199 12.28 -3.33 12.68
CA ILE A 199 11.72 -4.47 11.94
C ILE A 199 10.77 -3.96 10.86
N ALA A 200 9.88 -3.02 11.19
CA ALA A 200 8.96 -2.42 10.22
C ALA A 200 9.69 -1.86 9.00
N ARG A 201 10.77 -1.10 9.22
CA ARG A 201 11.58 -0.50 8.14
C ARG A 201 12.31 -1.53 7.30
N LYS A 202 12.82 -2.61 7.92
CA LYS A 202 13.42 -3.75 7.18
C LYS A 202 12.43 -4.29 6.15
N TYR A 203 11.18 -4.52 6.54
CA TYR A 203 10.14 -4.97 5.62
C TYR A 203 9.76 -3.91 4.59
N GLY A 204 9.66 -2.63 4.98
CA GLY A 204 9.41 -1.54 4.03
C GLY A 204 10.47 -1.47 2.91
N TYR A 205 11.75 -1.62 3.24
CA TYR A 205 12.81 -1.69 2.23
C TYR A 205 12.72 -2.94 1.36
N ARG A 206 12.33 -4.10 1.92
CA ARG A 206 12.06 -5.30 1.10
C ARG A 206 10.96 -5.03 0.09
N VAL A 207 9.85 -4.42 0.48
CA VAL A 207 8.76 -4.08 -0.46
C VAL A 207 9.27 -3.12 -1.54
N LEU A 208 10.00 -2.05 -1.17
CA LEU A 208 10.53 -1.07 -2.14
C LEU A 208 11.48 -1.70 -3.17
N ASN A 209 12.29 -2.68 -2.75
CA ASN A 209 13.25 -3.34 -3.62
C ASN A 209 12.62 -4.34 -4.61
N HIS A 210 11.44 -4.88 -4.30
CA HIS A 210 10.80 -5.92 -5.11
C HIS A 210 9.53 -5.46 -5.84
N THR A 211 8.91 -4.36 -5.42
CA THR A 211 7.72 -3.84 -6.10
C THR A 211 8.09 -2.98 -7.31
N PHE A 212 7.37 -3.19 -8.41
CA PHE A 212 7.45 -2.31 -9.59
C PHE A 212 6.21 -1.43 -9.76
N ASN A 213 5.20 -1.60 -8.90
CA ASN A 213 4.00 -0.79 -8.93
C ASN A 213 4.27 0.62 -8.36
N PRO A 214 4.19 1.69 -9.17
CA PRO A 214 4.51 3.03 -8.70
C PRO A 214 3.60 3.49 -7.55
N ARG A 215 2.32 3.12 -7.57
CA ARG A 215 1.39 3.44 -6.47
C ARG A 215 1.79 2.77 -5.17
N LYS A 216 2.24 1.51 -5.23
CA LYS A 216 2.78 0.81 -4.07
C LYS A 216 4.03 1.50 -3.54
N LYS A 217 4.95 1.93 -4.42
CA LYS A 217 6.15 2.68 -3.99
C LYS A 217 5.78 3.96 -3.27
N ILE A 218 4.79 4.71 -3.77
CA ILE A 218 4.27 5.92 -3.10
C ILE A 218 3.78 5.59 -1.70
N ASP A 219 2.92 4.57 -1.56
CA ASP A 219 2.34 4.17 -0.26
C ASP A 219 3.43 3.80 0.75
N ILE A 220 4.42 3.00 0.32
CA ILE A 220 5.51 2.54 1.19
C ILE A 220 6.47 3.68 1.53
N HIS A 221 6.82 4.56 0.58
CA HIS A 221 7.60 5.76 0.90
C HIS A 221 6.86 6.67 1.89
N ASN A 222 5.55 6.87 1.73
CA ASN A 222 4.76 7.66 2.67
C ASN A 222 4.78 7.03 4.08
N ALA A 223 4.56 5.72 4.17
CA ALA A 223 4.60 4.99 5.43
C ALA A 223 6.00 4.99 6.08
N MET A 224 7.07 4.85 5.31
CA MET A 224 8.45 4.97 5.80
C MET A 224 8.73 6.38 6.32
N GLY A 225 8.32 7.42 5.59
CA GLY A 225 8.50 8.81 6.00
C GLY A 225 7.84 9.10 7.35
N LEU A 226 6.59 8.68 7.50
CA LEU A 226 5.86 8.73 8.77
C LEU A 226 6.52 7.88 9.86
N GLY A 227 7.01 6.69 9.50
CA GLY A 227 7.71 5.80 10.42
C GLY A 227 9.02 6.36 10.96
N TYR A 228 9.69 7.29 10.26
CA TYR A 228 10.90 7.97 10.75
C TYR A 228 10.63 9.22 11.58
N VAL A 229 9.36 9.64 11.73
CA VAL A 229 9.05 10.96 12.32
C VAL A 229 9.59 11.15 13.74
N LEU A 230 9.66 10.10 14.56
CA LEU A 230 10.19 10.20 15.92
C LEU A 230 11.72 10.14 16.00
N ASP A 231 12.40 9.73 14.92
CA ASP A 231 13.82 9.39 14.96
C ASP A 231 14.69 10.37 14.18
N ASN A 232 14.30 10.73 12.95
CA ASN A 232 15.18 11.47 12.04
C ASN A 232 14.41 12.24 10.96
N TYR A 233 14.53 13.57 10.99
CA TYR A 233 13.89 14.46 10.01
C TYR A 233 14.31 14.17 8.57
N GLU A 234 15.62 14.05 8.30
CA GLU A 234 16.15 13.89 6.94
C GLU A 234 15.65 12.59 6.27
N GLN A 235 15.61 11.49 7.02
CA GLN A 235 15.04 10.23 6.55
C GLN A 235 13.54 10.36 6.34
N ALA A 236 12.82 10.96 7.28
CA ALA A 236 11.38 11.15 7.20
C ALA A 236 10.98 11.98 5.97
N ILE A 237 11.58 13.16 5.81
CA ILE A 237 11.29 14.08 4.71
C ILE A 237 11.82 13.55 3.37
N GLY A 238 12.96 12.85 3.36
CA GLY A 238 13.52 12.20 2.18
C GLY A 238 12.57 11.16 1.58
N HIS A 239 12.02 10.28 2.43
CA HIS A 239 11.00 9.32 2.01
C HIS A 239 9.72 10.01 1.53
N ALA A 240 9.20 10.99 2.26
CA ALA A 240 7.99 11.72 1.86
C ALA A 240 8.17 12.41 0.50
N ARG A 241 9.31 13.08 0.27
CA ARG A 241 9.63 13.74 -1.02
C ARG A 241 9.79 12.72 -2.15
N GLN A 242 10.38 11.56 -1.90
CA GLN A 242 10.49 10.52 -2.90
C GLN A 242 9.11 9.97 -3.29
N GLY A 243 8.21 9.77 -2.32
CA GLY A 243 6.81 9.41 -2.59
C GLY A 243 6.09 10.48 -3.41
N LEU A 244 6.27 11.77 -3.07
CA LEU A 244 5.69 12.88 -3.82
C LEU A 244 6.20 12.94 -5.26
N LYS A 245 7.51 12.75 -5.47
CA LYS A 245 8.13 12.73 -6.80
C LYS A 245 7.48 11.66 -7.68
N ILE A 246 7.40 10.42 -7.19
CA ILE A 246 6.76 9.32 -7.94
C ILE A 246 5.28 9.66 -8.21
N ALA A 247 4.56 10.21 -7.23
CA ALA A 247 3.16 10.60 -7.39
C ALA A 247 2.96 11.66 -8.49
N GLN A 248 3.88 12.63 -8.60
CA GLN A 248 3.89 13.63 -9.65
C GLN A 248 4.19 13.01 -11.02
N GLU A 249 5.19 12.12 -11.12
CA GLU A 249 5.56 11.43 -12.34
C GLU A 249 4.38 10.65 -12.95
N ILE A 250 3.57 9.99 -12.10
CA ILE A 250 2.38 9.25 -12.55
C ILE A 250 1.07 10.04 -12.48
N ASN A 251 1.12 11.35 -12.21
CA ASN A 251 -0.04 12.24 -12.06
C ASN A 251 -1.12 11.73 -11.08
N HIS A 252 -0.71 11.15 -9.95
CA HIS A 252 -1.63 10.60 -8.96
C HIS A 252 -2.09 11.67 -7.95
N SER A 253 -3.08 12.48 -8.35
CA SER A 253 -3.54 13.65 -7.59
C SER A 253 -3.88 13.39 -6.12
N PRO A 254 -4.60 12.30 -5.73
CA PRO A 254 -4.85 12.00 -4.31
C PRO A 254 -3.57 11.85 -3.49
N ALA A 255 -2.55 11.17 -4.01
CA ALA A 255 -1.28 11.01 -3.32
C ALA A 255 -0.47 12.31 -3.27
N ILE A 256 -0.47 13.09 -4.36
CA ILE A 256 0.16 14.42 -4.39
C ILE A 256 -0.45 15.30 -3.30
N TYR A 257 -1.79 15.33 -3.21
CA TYR A 257 -2.50 16.09 -2.19
C TYR A 257 -2.16 15.59 -0.79
N GLY A 258 -2.31 14.30 -0.52
CA GLY A 258 -2.08 13.73 0.80
C GLY A 258 -0.64 13.92 1.29
N ILE A 259 0.35 13.74 0.43
CA ILE A 259 1.75 13.92 0.83
C ILE A 259 2.09 15.41 1.03
N SER A 260 1.66 16.28 0.12
CA SER A 260 2.01 17.71 0.17
C SER A 260 1.27 18.48 1.26
N ASN A 261 0.04 18.06 1.60
CA ASN A 261 -0.79 18.76 2.58
C ASN A 261 -0.89 18.04 3.93
N CYS A 262 -0.60 16.74 4.00
CA CYS A 262 -0.64 16.02 5.26
C CYS A 262 0.76 15.59 5.71
N THR A 263 1.40 14.68 4.97
CA THR A 263 2.65 14.05 5.46
C THR A 263 3.84 15.00 5.58
N ILE A 264 4.13 15.81 4.56
CA ILE A 264 5.25 16.77 4.59
C ILE A 264 5.03 17.83 5.68
N PRO A 265 3.86 18.49 5.76
CA PRO A 265 3.54 19.40 6.86
C PRO A 265 3.68 18.77 8.24
N PHE A 266 3.13 17.57 8.43
CA PHE A 266 3.21 16.84 9.70
C PHE A 266 4.65 16.61 10.16
N ILE A 267 5.49 16.04 9.28
CA ILE A 267 6.91 15.78 9.57
C ILE A 267 7.64 17.09 9.87
N SER A 268 7.38 18.12 9.07
CA SER A 268 8.05 19.42 9.19
C SER A 268 7.68 20.15 10.47
N ALA A 269 6.39 20.17 10.83
CA ALA A 269 5.91 20.76 12.07
C ALA A 269 6.46 20.02 13.29
N PHE A 270 6.46 18.67 13.28
CA PHE A 270 6.95 17.88 14.41
C PHE A 270 8.42 18.18 14.75
N HIS A 271 9.26 18.41 13.73
CA HIS A 271 10.69 18.74 13.90
C HIS A 271 10.98 20.26 13.93
N GLY A 272 9.97 21.13 13.83
CA GLY A 272 10.18 22.59 13.79
C GLY A 272 10.84 23.11 12.50
N HIS A 273 10.79 22.34 11.40
CA HIS A 273 11.31 22.72 10.08
C HIS A 273 10.21 23.25 9.14
N THR A 274 9.49 24.28 9.58
CA THR A 274 8.27 24.80 8.94
C THR A 274 8.50 25.77 7.78
N LYS A 275 9.72 26.32 7.65
CA LYS A 275 10.02 27.38 6.67
C LYS A 275 9.67 26.98 5.23
N GLY A 276 8.72 27.69 4.63
CA GLY A 276 8.28 27.46 3.25
C GLY A 276 7.37 26.24 3.08
N VAL A 277 6.96 25.59 4.18
CA VAL A 277 6.00 24.49 4.18
C VAL A 277 4.60 25.08 4.35
N GLN A 278 3.66 24.59 3.54
CA GLN A 278 2.27 25.02 3.56
C GLN A 278 1.35 23.80 3.51
N SER A 279 0.12 23.98 3.99
CA SER A 279 -0.93 22.97 3.90
C SER A 279 -2.27 23.62 3.62
N MET A 280 -3.16 22.88 2.96
CA MET A 280 -4.59 23.16 2.86
C MET A 280 -5.41 22.38 3.90
N ASP A 281 -4.81 21.41 4.60
CA ASP A 281 -5.47 20.64 5.65
C ASP A 281 -5.47 21.42 6.96
N GLN A 282 -6.64 21.61 7.56
CA GLN A 282 -6.80 22.43 8.76
C GLN A 282 -6.05 21.88 9.98
N ALA A 283 -5.94 20.56 10.13
CA ALA A 283 -5.22 19.97 11.25
C ALA A 283 -3.71 20.23 11.12
N GLU A 284 -3.18 20.13 9.91
CA GLU A 284 -1.77 20.42 9.67
C GLU A 284 -1.45 21.92 9.66
N ILE A 285 -2.38 22.79 9.26
CA ILE A 285 -2.23 24.25 9.46
C ILE A 285 -2.10 24.56 10.96
N ALA A 286 -2.93 23.95 11.82
CA ALA A 286 -2.83 24.13 13.26
C ALA A 286 -1.49 23.61 13.81
N HIS A 287 -1.00 22.47 13.32
CA HIS A 287 0.28 21.91 13.73
C HIS A 287 1.47 22.77 13.30
N LEU A 288 1.46 23.31 12.07
CA LEU A 288 2.46 24.27 11.60
C LEU A 288 2.46 25.54 12.46
N ALA A 289 1.29 26.12 12.73
CA ALA A 289 1.16 27.29 13.60
C ALA A 289 1.72 27.01 15.00
N LEU A 290 1.45 25.83 15.56
CA LEU A 290 2.02 25.40 16.84
C LEU A 290 3.54 25.33 16.80
N ALA A 291 4.11 24.76 15.74
CA ALA A 291 5.56 24.65 15.56
C ALA A 291 6.24 26.01 15.36
N ASP A 292 5.55 26.97 14.74
CA ASP A 292 6.00 28.37 14.59
C ASP A 292 5.82 29.21 15.87
N GLY A 293 5.25 28.64 16.94
CA GLY A 293 4.99 29.31 18.21
C GLY A 293 3.68 30.11 18.26
N ASP A 294 2.89 30.13 17.18
CA ASP A 294 1.57 30.73 17.14
C ASP A 294 0.50 29.80 17.74
N ARG A 295 0.51 29.75 19.08
CA ARG A 295 -0.45 28.95 19.85
C ARG A 295 -1.88 29.43 19.72
N HIS A 296 -2.10 30.74 19.53
CA HIS A 296 -3.44 31.30 19.44
C HIS A 296 -4.15 30.76 18.18
N THR A 297 -3.49 30.84 17.03
CA THR A 297 -4.04 30.29 15.78
C THR A 297 -4.24 28.78 15.86
N CYS A 298 -3.27 28.04 16.41
CA CYS A 298 -3.43 26.59 16.63
C CYS A 298 -4.68 26.27 17.45
N ILE A 299 -4.87 26.90 18.62
CA ILE A 299 -6.02 26.66 19.50
C ILE A 299 -7.32 27.04 18.79
N ALA A 300 -7.38 28.20 18.14
CA ALA A 300 -8.58 28.66 17.44
C ALA A 300 -9.03 27.70 16.34
N ILE A 301 -8.09 27.16 15.55
CA ILE A 301 -8.40 26.16 14.53
C ILE A 301 -8.87 24.86 15.18
N LEU A 302 -8.17 24.36 16.19
CA LEU A 302 -8.50 23.08 16.83
C LEU A 302 -9.85 23.13 17.55
N GLU A 303 -10.19 24.21 18.24
CA GLU A 303 -11.49 24.37 18.90
C GLU A 303 -12.66 24.54 17.93
N SER A 304 -12.39 24.82 16.64
CA SER A 304 -13.42 24.86 15.60
C SER A 304 -13.89 23.48 15.13
N PHE A 305 -13.11 22.42 15.39
CA PHE A 305 -13.50 21.07 15.00
C PHE A 305 -14.63 20.54 15.91
N PRO A 306 -15.67 19.90 15.34
CA PRO A 306 -16.76 19.33 16.15
C PRO A 306 -16.28 18.16 17.02
N ASN A 307 -15.28 17.41 16.55
CA ASN A 307 -14.64 16.33 17.28
C ASN A 307 -13.15 16.30 16.92
N LEU A 308 -12.29 16.08 17.91
CA LEU A 308 -10.84 15.98 17.70
C LEU A 308 -10.43 14.54 17.45
N SER A 309 -9.54 14.33 16.47
CA SER A 309 -8.74 13.12 16.37
C SER A 309 -7.71 13.06 17.50
N PRO A 310 -7.10 11.89 17.78
CA PRO A 310 -6.03 11.79 18.76
C PRO A 310 -4.84 12.71 18.47
N PHE A 311 -4.48 12.90 17.19
CA PHE A 311 -3.46 13.87 16.77
C PHE A 311 -3.85 15.30 17.07
N GLN A 312 -5.07 15.71 16.69
CA GLN A 312 -5.57 17.07 16.93
C GLN A 312 -5.65 17.37 18.43
N GLN A 313 -6.04 16.37 19.24
CA GLN A 313 -6.04 16.49 20.68
C GLN A 313 -4.63 16.60 21.26
N TYR A 314 -3.66 15.86 20.72
CA TYR A 314 -2.24 16.03 21.06
C TYR A 314 -1.77 17.46 20.75
N TYR A 315 -2.06 17.98 19.55
CA TYR A 315 -1.71 19.36 19.18
C TYR A 315 -2.32 20.38 20.15
N LEU A 316 -3.60 20.21 20.52
CA LEU A 316 -4.29 21.10 21.45
C LEU A 316 -3.69 21.04 22.85
N GLY A 317 -3.40 19.84 23.35
CA GLY A 317 -2.76 19.63 24.64
C GLY A 317 -1.38 20.29 24.71
N LYS A 318 -0.58 20.13 23.66
CA LYS A 318 0.73 20.80 23.52
C LYS A 318 0.60 22.32 23.47
N ALA A 319 -0.35 22.84 22.69
CA ALA A 319 -0.58 24.28 22.58
C ALA A 319 -1.01 24.92 23.92
N LYS A 320 -1.89 24.24 24.67
CA LYS A 320 -2.40 24.69 25.97
C LYS A 320 -1.48 24.35 27.15
N LYS A 321 -0.42 23.55 26.93
CA LYS A 321 0.38 22.91 27.99
C LYS A 321 -0.48 22.13 28.99
N ASP A 322 -1.52 21.47 28.49
CA ASP A 322 -2.50 20.74 29.28
C ASP A 322 -2.15 19.25 29.35
N LYS A 323 -1.71 18.80 30.53
CA LYS A 323 -1.33 17.41 30.78
C LYS A 323 -2.49 16.43 30.60
N TRP A 324 -3.72 16.84 30.93
CA TRP A 324 -4.88 15.97 30.80
C TRP A 324 -5.20 15.70 29.32
N LEU A 325 -5.18 16.75 28.49
CA LEU A 325 -5.38 16.59 27.04
C LEU A 325 -4.34 15.66 26.40
N LEU A 326 -3.08 15.76 26.82
CA LEU A 326 -1.99 14.90 26.36
C LEU A 326 -2.15 13.44 26.83
N GLN A 327 -2.50 13.22 28.10
CA GLN A 327 -2.77 11.88 28.64
C GLN A 327 -3.94 11.22 27.89
N GLU A 328 -5.01 11.95 27.67
CA GLU A 328 -6.17 11.43 26.96
C GLU A 328 -5.84 11.15 25.48
N SER A 329 -5.06 12.01 24.81
CA SER A 329 -4.57 11.73 23.45
C SER A 329 -3.75 10.43 23.40
N TYR A 330 -2.85 10.21 24.36
CA TYR A 330 -2.10 8.96 24.50
C TYR A 330 -3.02 7.74 24.60
N HIS A 331 -4.01 7.78 25.50
CA HIS A 331 -4.97 6.70 25.66
C HIS A 331 -5.76 6.44 24.37
N ARG A 332 -6.19 7.50 23.67
CA ARG A 332 -6.95 7.36 22.43
C ARG A 332 -6.14 6.77 21.29
N PHE A 333 -4.83 7.05 21.18
CA PHE A 333 -3.97 6.36 20.21
C PHE A 333 -3.95 4.84 20.43
N ILE A 334 -3.88 4.40 21.69
CA ILE A 334 -3.85 2.96 22.01
C ILE A 334 -5.24 2.34 21.84
N HIS A 335 -6.28 2.94 22.40
CA HIS A 335 -7.60 2.31 22.46
C HIS A 335 -8.41 2.46 21.18
N GLU A 336 -8.35 3.60 20.49
CA GLU A 336 -9.10 3.84 19.25
C GLU A 336 -8.33 3.41 18.00
N GLN A 337 -6.99 3.44 18.06
CA GLN A 337 -6.14 3.21 16.89
C GLN A 337 -5.22 1.98 17.00
N SER A 338 -5.03 1.45 18.22
CA SER A 338 -4.01 0.44 18.52
C SER A 338 -2.65 0.83 17.94
N ASP A 339 -2.33 2.11 18.07
CA ASP A 339 -1.13 2.71 17.49
C ASP A 339 -0.17 3.11 18.61
N TYR A 340 0.73 2.18 18.92
CA TYR A 340 1.73 2.35 19.97
C TYR A 340 2.89 3.26 19.52
N PHE A 341 3.06 3.46 18.21
CA PHE A 341 4.08 4.36 17.67
C PHE A 341 3.69 5.81 17.91
N TYR A 342 2.51 6.23 17.45
CA TYR A 342 2.10 7.63 17.64
C TYR A 342 1.69 7.95 19.08
N ALA A 343 1.33 6.96 19.89
CA ALA A 343 1.18 7.13 21.34
C ALA A 343 2.45 7.71 21.99
N MET A 344 3.63 7.52 21.40
CA MET A 344 4.86 8.13 21.92
C MET A 344 4.87 9.66 21.86
N MET A 345 4.16 10.29 20.91
CA MET A 345 4.16 11.75 20.74
C MET A 345 3.67 12.50 21.99
N PRO A 346 2.46 12.24 22.52
CA PRO A 346 2.01 12.88 23.76
C PRO A 346 2.87 12.49 24.97
N LEU A 347 3.46 11.29 25.01
CA LEU A 347 4.36 10.89 26.09
C LEU A 347 5.67 11.69 26.11
N ILE A 348 6.22 12.02 24.94
CA ILE A 348 7.41 12.87 24.82
C ILE A 348 7.09 14.26 25.40
N GLU A 349 5.97 14.85 25.00
CA GLU A 349 5.55 16.18 25.49
C GLU A 349 5.29 16.18 27.00
N LEU A 350 4.64 15.13 27.54
CA LEU A 350 4.38 15.02 28.98
C LEU A 350 5.66 15.02 29.82
N LYS A 351 6.75 14.46 29.30
CA LYS A 351 8.08 14.47 29.94
C LYS A 351 8.75 15.84 29.89
N GLU A 352 8.46 16.67 28.89
CA GLU A 352 8.96 18.04 28.82
C GLU A 352 8.22 18.98 29.79
N LEU A 353 6.98 18.64 30.14
CA LEU A 353 6.15 19.38 31.10
C LEU A 353 6.29 18.90 32.56
N SER A 354 7.02 17.81 32.81
CA SER A 354 7.35 17.32 34.16
C SER A 354 8.62 17.95 34.68
#